data_AF-A0A6N3HQ89-F1
#
_entry.id   AF-A0A6N3HQ89-F1
#
_cell.length_a   1.000
_cell.length_b   1.000
_cell.length_c   1.000
_cell.angle_alpha   90.00
_cell.angle_beta   90.00
_cell.angle_gamma   90.00
#
_symmetry.space_group_name_H-M   'P 1'
#
loop_
_entity.id
_entity.type
_entity.pdbx_description
1 polymer ?
#
loop_
_entity_poly.entity_id
_entity_poly.type
_entity_poly.pdbx_seq_one_letter_code
_entity_poly.pdbx_strand_id
1 'polypeptide(L)'
;MIAMLFYLLCGFAVIHVIYERIVQPSIRLHYRNRLFAIRDEVRNQIIEGLNEHDAKVANVVHHGLNNTINRLHLLTLGNKIRAQKRFEEDEQMRQRVDANVSLIVKCDNKIILNALNDTVEIADKVLLFNNLMFFIYTTPLVLLFWMSSGVLTVCKKVFKLYKNRLASKEFEKSIIFMNDKFVDRAVISS
;
A
#
# COMPACT_ATOMS: atom_id res chain seq x y z
N MET A 1 27.90 -12.04 -20.17
CA MET A 1 26.83 -11.93 -19.16
C MET A 1 27.21 -11.00 -18.00
N ILE A 2 28.35 -11.20 -17.33
CA ILE A 2 28.79 -10.35 -16.20
C ILE A 2 28.94 -8.88 -16.61
N ALA A 3 29.57 -8.59 -17.74
CA ALA A 3 29.73 -7.22 -18.23
C ALA A 3 28.38 -6.52 -18.50
N MET A 4 27.39 -7.24 -19.04
CA MET A 4 26.05 -6.71 -19.30
C MET A 4 25.32 -6.37 -17.99
N LEU A 5 25.41 -7.27 -16.99
CA LEU A 5 24.86 -7.03 -15.66
C LEU A 5 25.50 -5.80 -15.00
N PHE A 6 26.82 -5.66 -15.13
CA PHE A 6 27.55 -4.51 -14.60
C PHE A 6 27.05 -3.20 -15.20
N TYR A 7 26.97 -3.09 -16.53
CA TYR A 7 26.47 -1.88 -17.18
C TYR A 7 25.02 -1.56 -16.82
N LEU A 8 24.16 -2.58 -16.66
CA LEU A 8 22.78 -2.40 -16.21
C LEU A 8 22.72 -1.84 -14.78
N LEU A 9 23.54 -2.36 -13.86
CA LEU A 9 23.62 -1.85 -12.49
C LEU A 9 24.16 -0.41 -12.45
N CYS A 10 25.15 -0.06 -13.27
CA CYS A 10 25.63 1.31 -13.41
C CYS A 10 24.50 2.25 -13.88
N GLY A 11 23.70 1.82 -14.87
CA GLY A 11 22.53 2.57 -15.32
C GLY A 11 21.52 2.81 -14.20
N PHE A 12 21.19 1.78 -13.42
CA PHE A 12 20.32 1.92 -12.24
C PHE A 12 20.89 2.86 -11.18
N ALA A 13 22.19 2.83 -10.94
CA ALA A 13 22.85 3.72 -9.98
C ALA A 13 22.74 5.19 -10.42
N VAL A 14 22.98 5.48 -11.71
CA VAL A 14 22.83 6.83 -12.27
C VAL A 14 21.38 7.32 -12.11
N ILE A 15 20.40 6.49 -12.47
CA ILE A 15 18.97 6.82 -12.33
C ILE A 15 18.62 7.08 -10.86
N HIS A 16 19.13 6.27 -9.93
CA HIS A 16 18.89 6.45 -8.50
C HIS A 16 19.40 7.81 -8.00
N VAL A 17 20.63 8.16 -8.36
CA VAL A 17 21.24 9.43 -7.95
C VAL A 17 20.47 10.61 -8.53
N ILE A 18 20.09 10.56 -9.81
CA ILE A 18 19.26 11.60 -10.44
C ILE A 18 17.92 11.72 -9.69
N TYR A 19 17.30 10.60 -9.35
CA TYR A 19 16.04 10.60 -8.63
C TYR A 19 16.18 11.26 -7.25
N GLU A 20 17.12 10.81 -6.42
CA GLU A 20 17.28 11.26 -5.04
C GLU A 20 17.76 12.73 -4.96
N ARG A 21 18.62 13.16 -5.89
CA ARG A 21 19.24 14.49 -5.85
C ARG A 21 18.46 15.56 -6.58
N ILE A 22 17.70 15.20 -7.61
CA ILE A 22 17.03 16.18 -8.50
C ILE A 22 15.52 16.01 -8.43
N VAL A 23 15.02 14.81 -8.72
CA VAL A 23 13.57 14.58 -8.89
C VAL A 23 12.83 14.66 -7.55
N GLN A 24 13.27 13.90 -6.55
CA GLN A 24 12.60 13.83 -5.25
C GLN A 24 12.59 15.18 -4.50
N PRO A 25 13.69 15.96 -4.46
CA PRO A 25 13.66 17.30 -3.85
C PRO A 25 12.73 18.26 -4.59
N SER A 26 12.69 18.20 -5.92
CA SER A 26 11.80 19.03 -6.74
C SER A 26 10.33 18.71 -6.48
N ILE A 27 9.99 17.42 -6.41
CA ILE A 27 8.64 16.95 -6.06
C ILE A 27 8.27 17.41 -4.64
N ARG A 28 9.20 17.30 -3.68
CA ARG A 28 8.98 17.76 -2.31
C ARG A 28 8.73 19.25 -2.24
N LEU A 29 9.49 20.05 -3.00
CA LEU A 29 9.29 21.49 -3.09
C LEU A 29 7.91 21.83 -3.66
N HIS A 30 7.49 21.15 -4.73
CA HIS A 30 6.17 21.32 -5.33
C HIS A 30 5.05 21.08 -4.30
N TYR A 31 5.08 19.96 -3.59
CA TYR A 31 4.07 19.65 -2.58
C TYR A 31 4.13 20.57 -1.36
N ARG A 32 5.33 21.01 -0.96
CA ARG A 32 5.49 22.00 0.11
C ARG A 32 4.79 23.31 -0.24
N ASN A 33 4.94 23.78 -1.48
CA ASN A 33 4.28 25.00 -1.95
C ASN A 33 2.75 24.85 -1.98
N ARG A 34 2.24 23.69 -2.40
CA ARG A 34 0.80 23.40 -2.35
C ARG A 34 0.25 23.42 -0.92
N LEU A 35 0.96 22.83 0.04
CA LEU A 35 0.57 22.86 1.45
C LEU A 35 0.62 24.28 2.04
N PHE A 36 1.53 25.14 1.59
CA PHE A 36 1.52 26.54 1.97
C PHE A 36 0.25 27.25 1.49
N ALA A 37 -0.17 27.02 0.25
CA ALA A 37 -1.42 27.59 -0.28
C ALA A 37 -2.65 27.13 0.53
N ILE A 38 -2.77 25.83 0.83
CA ILE A 38 -3.87 25.28 1.64
C ILE A 38 -3.87 25.88 3.06
N ARG A 39 -2.69 26.02 3.66
CA ARG A 39 -2.57 26.65 4.99
C ARG A 39 -3.02 28.10 4.98
N ASP A 40 -2.73 28.83 3.92
CA ASP A 40 -3.10 30.23 3.81
C ASP A 40 -4.62 30.37 3.58
N GLU A 41 -5.27 29.43 2.90
CA GLU A 41 -6.75 29.33 2.83
C GLU A 41 -7.39 29.10 4.22
N VAL A 42 -6.85 28.17 5.02
CA VAL A 42 -7.32 27.96 6.40
C VAL A 42 -7.12 29.21 7.26
N ARG A 43 -6.02 29.95 7.08
CA ARG A 43 -5.77 31.20 7.80
C ARG A 43 -6.77 32.28 7.42
N ASN A 44 -7.14 32.39 6.16
CA ASN A 44 -8.16 33.34 5.72
C ASN A 44 -9.49 33.07 6.41
N GLN A 45 -9.89 31.79 6.53
CA GLN A 45 -11.11 31.41 7.27
C GLN A 45 -11.05 31.83 8.75
N ILE A 46 -9.90 31.65 9.41
CA ILE A 46 -9.71 32.08 10.81
C ILE A 46 -9.88 33.61 10.94
N ILE A 47 -9.38 34.37 9.96
CA ILE A 47 -9.46 35.84 9.95
C ILE A 47 -10.87 36.34 9.65
N GLU A 48 -11.60 35.69 8.74
CA GLU A 48 -12.97 36.03 8.35
C GLU A 48 -13.99 35.87 9.49
N GLY A 49 -13.62 35.15 10.55
CA GLY A 49 -14.43 35.00 11.75
C GLY A 49 -15.24 33.70 11.72
N LEU A 50 -14.70 32.68 12.36
CA LEU A 50 -15.37 31.39 12.55
C LEU A 50 -16.15 31.36 13.85
N ASN A 51 -17.18 30.50 13.92
CA ASN A 51 -17.77 30.13 15.20
C ASN A 51 -16.71 29.47 16.11
N GLU A 52 -16.95 29.43 17.42
CA GLU A 52 -15.95 28.95 18.39
C GLU A 52 -15.49 27.51 18.12
N HIS A 53 -16.39 26.67 17.62
CA HIS A 53 -16.11 25.27 17.32
C HIS A 53 -15.19 25.14 16.08
N ASP A 54 -15.57 25.74 14.96
CA ASP A 54 -14.83 25.71 13.72
C ASP A 54 -13.48 26.42 13.85
N ALA A 55 -13.39 27.45 14.69
CA ALA A 55 -12.11 28.07 15.04
C ALA A 55 -11.15 27.07 15.73
N LYS A 56 -11.65 26.23 16.64
CA LYS A 56 -10.84 25.17 17.27
C LYS A 56 -10.38 24.14 16.23
N VAL A 57 -11.27 23.71 15.34
CA VAL A 57 -10.93 22.76 14.26
C VAL A 57 -9.92 23.38 13.28
N ALA A 58 -10.10 24.63 12.88
CA ALA A 58 -9.18 25.36 12.00
C ALA A 58 -7.76 25.41 12.59
N ASN A 59 -7.63 25.65 13.90
CA ASN A 59 -6.35 25.64 14.58
C ASN A 59 -5.70 24.24 14.58
N VAL A 60 -6.47 23.18 14.82
CA VAL A 60 -5.97 21.80 14.74
C VAL A 60 -5.46 21.50 13.32
N VAL A 61 -6.23 21.85 12.29
CA VAL A 61 -5.84 21.66 10.88
C VAL A 61 -4.62 22.51 10.52
N HIS A 62 -4.55 23.76 10.97
CA HIS A 62 -3.40 24.66 10.76
C HIS A 62 -2.12 24.09 11.36
N HIS A 63 -2.18 23.59 12.60
CA HIS A 63 -1.04 22.93 13.24
C HIS A 63 -0.66 21.64 12.53
N GLY A 64 -1.64 20.84 12.09
CA GLY A 64 -1.44 19.65 11.28
C GLY A 64 -0.69 19.95 9.98
N LEU A 65 -1.16 20.95 9.22
CA LEU A 65 -0.55 21.46 8.00
C LEU A 65 0.90 21.89 8.23
N ASN A 66 1.14 22.71 9.27
CA ASN A 66 2.49 23.17 9.59
C ASN A 66 3.43 22.01 9.93
N ASN A 67 2.95 21.03 10.68
CA ASN A 67 3.72 19.82 11.00
C ASN A 67 4.02 19.01 9.73
N THR A 68 3.03 18.81 8.86
CA THR A 68 3.21 18.08 7.60
C THR A 68 4.24 18.75 6.71
N ILE A 69 4.14 20.06 6.50
CA ILE A 69 5.09 20.88 5.71
C ILE A 69 6.54 20.66 6.17
N ASN A 70 6.77 20.73 7.47
CA ASN A 70 8.11 20.60 8.06
C ASN A 70 8.63 19.15 8.02
N ARG A 71 7.72 18.16 8.00
CA ARG A 71 8.05 16.74 8.10
C ARG A 71 7.82 15.94 6.82
N LEU A 72 7.57 16.59 5.68
CA LEU A 72 7.40 15.93 4.37
C LEU A 72 8.52 14.93 4.04
N HIS A 73 9.75 15.24 4.46
CA HIS A 73 10.91 14.39 4.23
C HIS A 73 10.92 13.09 5.06
N LEU A 74 10.17 13.07 6.16
CA LEU A 74 10.04 11.93 7.06
C LEU A 74 8.89 11.01 6.66
N LEU A 75 8.08 11.37 5.65
CA LEU A 75 6.99 10.52 5.16
C LEU A 75 7.55 9.35 4.35
N THR A 76 8.08 8.34 5.04
CA THR A 76 8.58 7.09 4.47
C THR A 76 7.80 5.90 5.03
N LEU A 77 7.76 4.76 4.32
CA LEU A 77 7.02 3.58 4.78
C LEU A 77 7.55 3.09 6.14
N GLY A 78 8.87 3.07 6.31
CA GLY A 78 9.49 2.68 7.58
C GLY A 78 9.13 3.61 8.74
N ASN A 79 9.01 4.91 8.47
CA ASN A 79 8.55 5.86 9.49
C ASN A 79 7.05 5.71 9.79
N LYS A 80 6.23 5.42 8.76
CA LYS A 80 4.80 5.15 8.93
C LYS A 80 4.57 3.93 9.83
N ILE A 81 5.27 2.82 9.58
CA ILE A 81 5.17 1.61 10.40
C ILE A 81 5.61 1.88 11.85
N ARG A 82 6.73 2.59 12.04
CA ARG A 82 7.20 2.96 13.38
C ARG A 82 6.24 3.89 14.11
N ALA A 83 5.64 4.85 13.40
CA ALA A 83 4.65 5.75 13.96
C ALA A 83 3.38 5.01 14.36
N GLN A 84 2.91 4.07 13.53
CA GLN A 84 1.75 3.24 13.83
C GLN A 84 1.99 2.37 15.06
N LYS A 85 3.15 1.68 15.14
CA LYS A 85 3.49 0.88 16.32
C LYS A 85 3.51 1.72 17.60
N ARG A 86 4.10 2.91 17.56
CA ARG A 86 4.11 3.84 18.71
C ARG A 86 2.70 4.31 19.08
N PHE A 87 1.86 4.58 18.09
CA PHE A 87 0.47 4.92 18.31
C PHE A 87 -0.31 3.78 19.00
N GLU A 88 -0.01 2.53 18.66
CA GLU A 88 -0.62 1.35 19.29
C GLU A 88 -0.09 1.04 20.70
N GLU A 89 1.04 1.62 21.10
CA GLU A 89 1.67 1.41 22.41
C GLU A 89 1.39 2.58 23.38
N ASP A 90 1.27 3.82 22.87
CA ASP A 90 1.11 5.05 23.67
C ASP A 90 -0.38 5.46 23.81
N GLU A 91 -0.93 5.22 24.99
CA GLU A 91 -2.32 5.56 25.32
C GLU A 91 -2.60 7.07 25.32
N GLN A 92 -1.63 7.89 25.74
CA GLN A 92 -1.81 9.35 25.73
C GLN A 92 -1.86 9.88 24.31
N MET A 93 -1.07 9.30 23.40
CA MET A 93 -1.09 9.66 21.99
C MET A 93 -2.44 9.32 21.36
N ARG A 94 -3.02 8.16 21.67
CA ARG A 94 -4.36 7.76 21.21
C ARG A 94 -5.45 8.72 21.65
N GLN A 95 -5.50 9.02 22.94
CA GLN A 95 -6.49 9.95 23.49
C GLN A 95 -6.44 11.34 22.83
N ARG A 96 -5.24 11.84 22.52
CA ARG A 96 -5.07 13.12 21.79
C ARG A 96 -5.58 13.06 20.36
N VAL A 97 -5.33 11.96 19.66
CA VAL A 97 -5.83 11.76 18.30
C VAL A 97 -7.35 11.65 18.30
N ASP A 98 -7.93 10.86 19.20
CA ASP A 98 -9.37 10.68 19.31
C ASP A 98 -10.08 11.99 19.67
N ALA A 99 -9.49 12.79 20.55
CA ALA A 99 -9.97 14.14 20.86
C ALA A 99 -10.00 15.02 19.59
N ASN A 100 -8.92 15.04 18.80
CA ASN A 100 -8.87 15.80 17.56
C ASN A 100 -9.88 15.30 16.52
N VAL A 101 -10.01 13.97 16.36
CA VAL A 101 -10.99 13.37 15.45
C VAL A 101 -12.41 13.75 15.85
N SER A 102 -12.74 13.72 17.15
CA SER A 102 -14.07 14.07 17.64
C SER A 102 -14.45 15.54 17.39
N LEU A 103 -13.46 16.45 17.34
CA LEU A 103 -13.65 17.85 16.96
C LEU A 103 -13.91 17.98 15.45
N ILE A 104 -13.14 17.27 14.64
CA ILE A 104 -13.25 17.31 13.18
C ILE A 104 -14.61 16.79 12.71
N VAL A 105 -15.11 15.70 13.30
CA VAL A 105 -16.41 15.08 12.94
C VAL A 105 -17.59 16.04 13.08
N LYS A 106 -17.48 17.03 13.98
CA LYS A 106 -18.54 18.01 14.26
C LYS A 106 -18.37 19.33 13.50
N CYS A 107 -17.37 19.43 12.63
CA CYS A 107 -17.09 20.66 11.88
C CYS A 107 -18.04 20.77 10.68
N ASP A 108 -18.72 21.90 10.55
CA ASP A 108 -19.64 22.15 9.42
C ASP A 108 -18.95 22.93 8.28
N ASN A 109 -17.82 23.58 8.57
CA ASN A 109 -17.09 24.37 7.58
C ASN A 109 -16.37 23.45 6.57
N LYS A 110 -16.95 23.38 5.37
CA LYS A 110 -16.43 22.59 4.24
C LYS A 110 -15.03 23.00 3.79
N ILE A 111 -14.66 24.28 3.92
CA ILE A 111 -13.34 24.77 3.50
C ILE A 111 -12.26 24.14 4.38
N ILE A 112 -12.49 24.10 5.70
CA ILE A 112 -11.56 23.48 6.67
C ILE A 112 -11.46 21.97 6.42
N LEU A 113 -12.60 21.30 6.19
CA LEU A 113 -12.63 19.86 5.91
C LEU A 113 -11.92 19.52 4.59
N ASN A 114 -12.13 20.32 3.54
CA ASN A 114 -11.44 20.16 2.27
C ASN A 114 -9.94 20.36 2.43
N ALA A 115 -9.51 21.39 3.17
CA ALA A 115 -8.10 21.61 3.47
C ALA A 115 -7.44 20.42 4.19
N LEU A 116 -8.16 19.78 5.12
CA LEU A 116 -7.70 18.55 5.77
C LEU A 116 -7.54 17.41 4.76
N ASN A 117 -8.55 17.16 3.94
CA ASN A 117 -8.51 16.09 2.93
C ASN A 117 -7.38 16.31 1.91
N ASP A 118 -7.21 17.52 1.42
CA ASP A 118 -6.14 17.88 0.48
C ASP A 118 -4.76 17.71 1.11
N THR A 119 -4.62 18.00 2.41
CA THR A 119 -3.39 17.75 3.16
C THR A 119 -3.05 16.26 3.21
N VAL A 120 -4.05 15.41 3.49
CA VAL A 120 -3.89 13.96 3.51
C VAL A 120 -3.52 13.42 2.13
N GLU A 121 -4.21 13.87 1.08
CA GLU A 121 -3.91 13.47 -0.30
C GLU A 121 -2.47 13.84 -0.69
N ILE A 122 -2.00 15.04 -0.34
CA ILE A 122 -0.62 15.45 -0.57
C ILE A 122 0.35 14.58 0.24
N ALA A 123 0.04 14.28 1.50
CA ALA A 123 0.88 13.42 2.34
C ALA A 123 1.03 12.01 1.75
N ASP A 124 -0.04 11.43 1.22
CA ASP A 124 -0.03 10.12 0.55
C ASP A 124 0.81 10.13 -0.73
N LYS A 125 0.67 11.18 -1.57
CA LYS A 125 1.52 11.36 -2.75
C LYS A 125 2.99 11.47 -2.36
N VAL A 126 3.31 12.27 -1.35
CA VAL A 126 4.70 12.45 -0.88
C VAL A 126 5.26 11.15 -0.31
N LEU A 127 4.45 10.37 0.42
CA LEU A 127 4.81 9.03 0.87
C LEU A 127 5.16 8.12 -0.32
N LEU A 128 4.33 8.11 -1.37
CA LEU A 128 4.61 7.33 -2.58
C LEU A 128 5.96 7.72 -3.20
N PHE A 129 6.17 9.02 -3.45
CA PHE A 129 7.41 9.50 -4.08
C PHE A 129 8.63 9.29 -3.19
N ASN A 130 8.52 9.46 -1.87
CA ASN A 130 9.63 9.18 -0.97
C ASN A 130 10.07 7.71 -0.96
N ASN A 131 9.18 6.78 -1.35
CA ASN A 131 9.49 5.34 -1.43
C ASN A 131 9.50 4.82 -2.88
N LEU A 132 9.50 5.69 -3.89
CA LEU A 132 9.35 5.26 -5.29
C LEU A 132 10.48 4.33 -5.73
N MET A 133 11.73 4.66 -5.40
CA MET A 133 12.87 3.80 -5.74
C MET A 133 12.79 2.43 -5.06
N PHE A 134 12.28 2.38 -3.82
CA PHE A 134 12.03 1.11 -3.15
C PHE A 134 11.00 0.26 -3.92
N PHE A 135 9.92 0.85 -4.41
CA PHE A 135 8.95 0.14 -5.25
C PHE A 135 9.56 -0.32 -6.58
N ILE A 136 10.36 0.53 -7.25
CA ILE A 136 11.05 0.16 -8.49
C ILE A 136 11.97 -1.05 -8.26
N TYR A 137 12.70 -1.09 -7.16
CA TYR A 137 13.61 -2.21 -6.85
C TYR A 137 12.93 -3.48 -6.40
N THR A 138 11.79 -3.37 -5.71
CA THR A 138 11.04 -4.55 -5.24
C THR A 138 10.13 -5.13 -6.32
N THR A 139 9.75 -4.34 -7.33
CA THR A 139 8.84 -4.79 -8.41
C THR A 139 9.33 -6.06 -9.13
N PRO A 140 10.60 -6.18 -9.58
CA PRO A 140 11.07 -7.41 -10.20
C PRO A 140 10.96 -8.64 -9.30
N LEU A 141 11.23 -8.49 -7.99
CA LEU A 141 11.15 -9.58 -7.02
C LEU A 141 9.70 -10.03 -6.81
N VAL A 142 8.77 -9.08 -6.71
CA VAL A 142 7.34 -9.35 -6.58
C VAL A 142 6.82 -10.08 -7.82
N LEU A 143 7.24 -9.65 -9.02
CA LEU A 143 6.85 -10.32 -10.27
C LEU A 143 7.36 -11.76 -10.35
N LEU A 144 8.62 -12.01 -9.97
CA LEU A 144 9.18 -13.36 -9.92
C LEU A 144 8.41 -14.26 -8.93
N PHE A 145 8.08 -13.74 -7.75
CA PHE A 145 7.28 -14.46 -6.77
C PHE A 145 5.87 -14.77 -7.30
N TRP A 146 5.21 -13.79 -7.92
CA TRP A 146 3.88 -13.98 -8.50
C TRP A 146 3.88 -15.03 -9.61
N MET A 147 4.85 -14.98 -10.53
CA MET A 147 4.99 -15.98 -11.59
C MET A 147 5.22 -17.39 -11.04
N SER A 148 6.07 -17.54 -10.01
CA SER A 148 6.33 -18.85 -9.39
C SER A 148 5.09 -19.41 -8.67
N SER A 149 4.26 -18.57 -8.06
CA SER A 149 2.99 -18.98 -7.46
C SER A 149 1.98 -19.53 -8.49
N GLY A 150 1.99 -18.96 -9.70
CA GLY A 150 1.21 -19.46 -10.85
C GLY A 150 1.67 -20.85 -11.27
N VAL A 151 2.99 -21.08 -11.35
CA VAL A 151 3.57 -22.39 -11.68
C VAL A 151 3.17 -23.45 -10.65
N LEU A 152 3.25 -23.14 -9.35
CA LEU A 152 2.86 -24.08 -8.30
C LEU A 152 1.38 -24.50 -8.41
N THR A 153 0.51 -23.57 -8.80
CA THR A 153 -0.93 -23.84 -8.98
C THR A 153 -1.15 -24.79 -10.16
N VAL A 154 -0.44 -24.59 -11.27
CA VAL A 154 -0.50 -25.47 -12.44
C VAL A 154 0.07 -26.86 -12.11
N CYS A 155 1.22 -26.94 -11.44
CA CYS A 155 1.82 -28.21 -11.01
C CYS A 155 0.88 -29.02 -10.11
N LYS A 156 0.19 -28.38 -9.16
CA LYS A 156 -0.81 -29.06 -8.31
C LYS A 156 -1.97 -29.63 -9.13
N LYS A 157 -2.47 -28.88 -10.14
CA LYS A 157 -3.53 -29.36 -11.04
C LYS A 157 -3.07 -30.55 -11.88
N VAL A 158 -1.87 -30.47 -12.47
CA VAL A 158 -1.28 -31.55 -13.27
C VAL A 158 -1.03 -32.81 -12.42
N PHE A 159 -0.49 -32.65 -11.21
CA PHE A 159 -0.27 -33.76 -10.30
C PHE A 159 -1.59 -34.44 -9.86
N LYS A 160 -2.64 -33.64 -9.60
CA LYS A 160 -3.97 -34.18 -9.29
C LYS A 160 -4.55 -34.97 -10.47
N LEU A 161 -4.43 -34.45 -11.68
CA LEU A 161 -4.87 -35.14 -12.90
C LEU A 161 -4.08 -36.44 -13.13
N TYR A 162 -2.77 -36.41 -12.94
CA TYR A 162 -1.91 -37.59 -13.04
C TYR A 162 -2.30 -38.66 -12.02
N LYS A 163 -2.48 -38.28 -10.74
CA LYS A 163 -2.91 -39.19 -9.67
C LYS A 163 -4.27 -39.83 -9.97
N ASN A 164 -5.23 -39.05 -10.44
CA ASN A 164 -6.55 -39.55 -10.82
C ASN A 164 -6.48 -40.52 -12.00
N ARG A 165 -5.64 -40.23 -13.00
CA ARG A 165 -5.41 -41.12 -14.16
C ARG A 165 -4.75 -42.43 -13.75
N LEU A 166 -3.81 -42.39 -12.80
CA LEU A 166 -3.17 -43.59 -12.27
C LEU A 166 -4.17 -44.45 -11.49
N ALA A 167 -4.99 -43.84 -10.63
CA ALA A 167 -6.05 -44.53 -9.89
C ALA A 167 -7.09 -45.17 -10.83
N SER A 168 -7.47 -44.48 -11.91
CA SER A 168 -8.37 -45.02 -12.96
C SER A 168 -7.75 -46.22 -13.68
N LYS A 169 -6.45 -46.20 -14.00
CA LYS A 169 -5.77 -47.36 -14.60
C LYS A 169 -5.67 -48.55 -13.66
N GLU A 170 -5.41 -48.32 -12.37
CA GLU A 170 -5.40 -49.39 -11.37
C GLU A 170 -6.80 -49.98 -11.17
N PHE A 171 -7.83 -49.14 -11.19
CA PHE A 171 -9.22 -49.58 -11.18
C PHE A 171 -9.59 -50.41 -12.42
N GLU A 172 -9.24 -49.96 -13.62
CA GLU A 172 -9.45 -50.71 -14.88
C GLU A 172 -8.78 -52.09 -14.84
N LYS A 173 -7.52 -52.17 -14.38
CA LYS A 173 -6.84 -53.46 -14.19
C LYS A 173 -7.59 -54.34 -13.20
N SER A 174 -8.02 -53.79 -12.06
CA SER A 174 -8.73 -54.58 -11.04
C SER A 174 -10.03 -55.19 -11.57
N ILE A 175 -10.79 -54.45 -12.40
CA ILE A 175 -12.00 -54.95 -13.05
C ILE A 175 -11.69 -56.13 -13.99
N ILE A 176 -10.62 -56.04 -14.79
CA ILE A 176 -10.24 -57.09 -15.75
C ILE A 176 -9.90 -58.41 -15.05
N PHE A 177 -9.37 -58.36 -13.82
CA PHE A 177 -9.00 -59.55 -13.04
C PHE A 177 -10.11 -60.02 -12.07
N MET A 178 -11.30 -59.42 -12.10
CA MET A 178 -12.43 -59.79 -11.24
C MET A 178 -13.42 -60.72 -11.94
N ASN A 179 -14.13 -61.54 -11.15
CA ASN A 179 -15.12 -62.52 -11.63
C ASN A 179 -16.37 -61.81 -12.19
N ASP A 180 -16.90 -62.28 -13.33
CA ASP A 180 -18.01 -61.68 -14.09
C ASP A 180 -19.24 -61.32 -13.24
N LYS A 181 -19.59 -62.14 -12.23
CA LYS A 181 -20.74 -61.87 -11.32
C LYS A 181 -20.58 -60.64 -10.44
N PHE A 182 -19.36 -60.14 -10.27
CA PHE A 182 -19.06 -58.93 -9.51
C PHE A 182 -19.08 -57.70 -10.41
N VAL A 183 -18.59 -57.83 -11.65
CA VAL A 183 -18.57 -56.76 -12.65
C VAL A 183 -20.01 -56.36 -13.03
N ASP A 184 -20.89 -57.33 -13.27
CA ASP A 184 -22.31 -57.07 -13.57
C ASP A 184 -23.01 -56.26 -12.46
N ARG A 185 -22.71 -56.55 -11.19
CA ARG A 185 -23.30 -55.82 -10.06
C ARG A 185 -22.79 -54.38 -9.94
N ALA A 186 -21.55 -54.13 -10.33
CA ALA A 186 -20.95 -52.79 -10.26
C ALA A 186 -21.38 -51.88 -11.42
N VAL A 187 -21.69 -52.44 -12.59
CA VAL A 187 -22.13 -51.69 -13.79
C VAL A 187 -23.64 -51.40 -13.77
N ILE A 188 -24.45 -52.32 -13.22
CA ILE A 188 -25.92 -52.18 -13.18
C ILE A 188 -26.39 -51.27 -12.04
N SER A 189 -25.55 -50.95 -11.05
CA SER A 189 -25.90 -50.08 -9.91
C SER A 189 -25.62 -48.59 -10.13
N SER A 190 -25.56 -48.12 -11.39
CA SER A 190 -25.53 -46.68 -11.73
C SER A 190 -26.93 -46.17 -12.07
#